data_AF-A0A2R6HR38-F1
#
_entry.id   AF-A0A2R6HR38-F1
#
_cell.length_a   1.000
_cell.length_b   1.000
_cell.length_c   1.000
_cell.angle_alpha   90.00
_cell.angle_beta   90.00
_cell.angle_gamma   90.00
#
_symmetry.space_group_name_H-M   'P 1'
#
loop_
_entity.id
_entity.type
_entity.pdbx_description
1 polymer ?
#
loop_
_entity_poly.entity_id
_entity_poly.type
_entity_poly.pdbx_seq_one_letter_code
_entity_poly.pdbx_strand_id
1 'polypeptide(L)'
;MSQQREAKVYVNGSLVGTHPNPTELAEQIRQARRRGEVSEMVNVSVKNRTGEVIVNADAGRARRPLLVVEDGKPLIDDDHVEALQEGDVEFEDLVDRGFIEFIDAEEEEDILVAVDEEEITENTTHLEVDPQLMFGIGAGMIPYPEHNASPRITMGSGMIKQSLGLPSANYRVRPDTRQHLLHYPQLSLVKTQTTEQIGYDERPAAQNFVVAVMSYEGFNIEDAL
;
A
#
# COMPACT_ATOMS: atom_id res chain seq x y z
N MET A 1 44.13 15.12 -15.62
CA MET A 1 43.18 14.17 -15.02
C MET A 1 42.10 15.00 -14.36
N SER A 2 40.85 14.89 -14.80
CA SER A 2 39.72 15.54 -14.12
C SER A 2 39.62 14.93 -12.73
N GLN A 3 39.76 15.72 -11.66
CA GLN A 3 39.37 15.27 -10.33
C GLN A 3 37.90 14.87 -10.42
N GLN A 4 37.61 13.58 -10.25
CA GLN A 4 36.25 13.09 -10.20
C GLN A 4 35.62 13.72 -8.98
N ARG A 5 34.58 14.53 -9.18
CA ARG A 5 33.94 15.30 -8.12
C ARG A 5 33.28 14.29 -7.18
N GLU A 6 33.78 14.20 -5.96
CA GLU A 6 33.21 13.29 -4.95
C GLU A 6 31.74 13.65 -4.71
N ALA A 7 30.91 12.61 -4.58
CA ALA A 7 29.50 12.73 -4.27
C ALA A 7 29.32 13.26 -2.86
N LYS A 8 28.44 14.23 -2.64
CA LYS A 8 28.12 14.70 -1.29
C LYS A 8 27.13 13.74 -0.65
N VAL A 9 27.33 13.46 0.63
CA VAL A 9 26.46 12.60 1.43
C VAL A 9 25.70 13.46 2.43
N TYR A 10 24.38 13.45 2.31
CA TYR A 10 23.46 14.13 3.19
C TYR A 10 22.75 13.11 4.08
N VAL A 11 22.63 13.41 5.37
CA VAL A 11 21.81 12.64 6.32
C VAL A 11 20.75 13.57 6.89
N ASN A 12 19.47 13.27 6.66
CA ASN A 12 18.33 14.12 7.05
C ASN A 12 18.54 15.60 6.64
N GLY A 13 19.02 15.82 5.42
CA GLY A 13 19.32 17.15 4.85
C GLY A 13 20.61 17.82 5.35
N SER A 14 21.31 17.25 6.33
CA SER A 14 22.60 17.77 6.80
C SER A 14 23.76 17.17 6.00
N LEU A 15 24.68 18.00 5.49
CA LEU A 15 25.88 17.51 4.81
C LEU A 15 26.83 16.86 5.84
N VAL A 16 27.07 15.56 5.69
CA VAL A 16 27.94 14.81 6.60
C VAL A 16 29.34 14.61 6.01
N GLY A 17 29.45 14.42 4.69
CA GLY A 17 30.75 14.19 4.06
C GLY A 17 30.66 14.01 2.55
N THR A 18 31.70 13.40 1.99
CA THR A 18 31.80 13.07 0.56
C THR A 18 32.20 11.61 0.39
N HIS A 19 31.77 11.00 -0.73
CA HIS A 19 32.10 9.64 -1.11
C HIS A 19 32.51 9.60 -2.60
N PRO A 20 33.55 8.85 -2.99
CA PRO A 20 33.99 8.79 -4.39
C PRO A 20 32.97 8.13 -5.31
N ASN A 21 32.21 7.15 -4.81
CA ASN A 21 31.25 6.37 -5.60
C ASN A 21 29.86 6.36 -4.94
N PRO A 22 28.89 7.17 -5.40
CA PRO A 22 27.59 7.29 -4.75
C PRO A 22 26.75 6.01 -4.83
N THR A 23 26.77 5.33 -5.97
CA THR A 23 26.00 4.10 -6.21
C THR A 23 26.47 2.96 -5.31
N GLU A 24 27.78 2.81 -5.16
CA GLU A 24 28.36 1.81 -4.26
C GLU A 24 28.02 2.08 -2.79
N LEU A 25 28.02 3.36 -2.37
CA LEU A 25 27.60 3.71 -1.00
C LEU A 25 26.13 3.38 -0.75
N ALA A 26 25.24 3.71 -1.69
CA ALA A 26 23.82 3.39 -1.57
C ALA A 26 23.59 1.87 -1.51
N GLU A 27 24.27 1.11 -2.36
CA GLU A 27 24.19 -0.35 -2.37
C GLU A 27 24.69 -0.97 -1.05
N GLN A 28 25.81 -0.47 -0.52
CA GLN A 28 26.31 -0.91 0.79
C GLN A 28 25.32 -0.64 1.92
N ILE A 29 24.64 0.51 1.91
CA ILE A 29 23.62 0.85 2.90
C ILE A 29 22.40 -0.06 2.77
N ARG A 30 21.92 -0.31 1.53
CA ARG A 30 20.80 -1.23 1.26
C ARG A 30 21.13 -2.65 1.73
N GLN A 31 22.30 -3.17 1.38
CA GLN A 31 22.71 -4.50 1.82
C GLN A 31 22.91 -4.58 3.34
N ALA A 32 23.44 -3.53 3.98
CA ALA A 32 23.55 -3.48 5.44
C ALA A 32 22.16 -3.45 6.11
N ARG A 33 21.17 -2.80 5.49
CA ARG A 33 19.76 -2.85 5.91
C ARG A 33 19.19 -4.27 5.80
N ARG A 34 19.39 -4.96 4.66
CA ARG A 34 18.93 -6.36 4.46
C ARG A 34 19.54 -7.36 5.43
N ARG A 35 20.76 -7.10 5.92
CA ARG A 35 21.43 -7.94 6.94
C ARG A 35 21.05 -7.57 8.38
N GLY A 36 20.22 -6.54 8.58
CA GLY A 36 19.87 -6.03 9.91
C GLY A 36 21.00 -5.26 10.63
N GLU A 37 22.08 -4.91 9.93
CA GLU A 37 23.18 -4.08 10.48
C GLU A 37 22.78 -2.60 10.60
N VAL A 38 21.89 -2.16 9.70
CA VAL A 38 21.27 -0.83 9.69
C VAL A 38 19.77 -1.02 9.86
N SER A 39 19.13 -0.11 10.58
CA SER A 39 17.67 -0.15 10.76
C SER A 39 16.94 -0.10 9.42
N GLU A 40 15.89 -0.92 9.29
CA GLU A 40 14.88 -0.86 8.21
C GLU A 40 14.26 0.53 7.98
N MET A 41 14.41 1.43 8.95
CA MET A 41 13.94 2.82 8.90
C MET A 41 14.79 3.72 8.01
N VAL A 42 16.01 3.28 7.67
CA VAL A 42 16.95 4.05 6.88
C VAL A 42 16.69 3.80 5.39
N ASN A 43 16.45 4.87 4.64
CA ASN A 43 16.32 4.83 3.19
C ASN A 43 17.46 5.63 2.54
N VAL A 44 17.88 5.21 1.36
CA VAL A 44 18.97 5.85 0.61
C VAL A 44 18.62 6.03 -0.86
N SER A 45 18.84 7.24 -1.36
CA SER A 45 18.69 7.60 -2.77
C SER A 45 19.92 8.29 -3.32
N VAL A 46 20.24 8.00 -4.58
CA VAL A 46 21.31 8.61 -5.36
C VAL A 46 20.69 9.54 -6.40
N LYS A 47 20.86 10.84 -6.20
CA LYS A 47 20.37 11.84 -7.16
C LYS A 47 21.30 11.92 -8.36
N ASN A 48 20.95 11.20 -9.44
CA ASN A 48 21.71 11.14 -10.69
C ASN A 48 22.11 12.51 -11.27
N ARG A 49 21.25 13.53 -11.11
CA ARG A 49 21.50 14.88 -11.64
C ARG A 49 22.60 15.64 -10.88
N THR A 50 22.67 15.50 -9.56
CA THR A 50 23.62 16.24 -8.71
C THR A 50 24.79 15.38 -8.26
N GLY A 51 24.68 14.05 -8.39
CA GLY A 51 25.64 13.09 -7.85
C GLY A 51 25.66 13.11 -6.32
N GLU A 52 24.52 13.34 -5.69
CA GLU A 52 24.40 13.43 -4.23
C GLU A 52 23.73 12.16 -3.69
N VAL A 53 24.23 11.68 -2.55
CA VAL A 53 23.61 10.56 -1.80
C VAL A 53 22.81 11.17 -0.67
N ILE A 54 21.53 10.84 -0.62
CA ILE A 54 20.59 11.32 0.39
C ILE A 54 20.20 10.10 1.23
N VAL A 55 20.52 10.18 2.52
CA VAL A 55 20.18 9.17 3.51
C VAL A 55 19.13 9.76 4.45
N ASN A 56 17.97 9.14 4.50
CA ASN A 56 16.88 9.56 5.37
C ASN A 56 16.66 8.53 6.47
N ALA A 57 16.64 9.00 7.70
CA ALA A 57 16.45 8.20 8.92
C ALA A 57 15.51 8.90 9.93
N ASP A 58 14.85 9.98 9.50
CA ASP A 58 13.85 10.69 10.29
C ASP A 58 12.48 9.98 10.25
N ALA A 59 11.67 10.25 11.27
CA ALA A 59 10.33 9.69 11.42
C ALA A 59 9.28 10.57 10.72
N GLY A 60 8.18 9.96 10.28
CA GLY A 60 7.05 10.65 9.65
C GLY A 60 7.00 10.54 8.13
N ARG A 61 8.00 9.91 7.51
CA ARG A 61 7.99 9.55 6.09
C ARG A 61 6.99 8.42 5.83
N ALA A 62 6.21 8.57 4.76
CA ALA A 62 5.41 7.47 4.23
C ALA A 62 6.33 6.47 3.53
N ARG A 63 6.17 5.20 3.86
CA ARG A 63 6.90 4.07 3.28
C ARG A 63 5.92 2.98 2.90
N ARG A 64 6.27 2.18 1.91
CA ARG A 64 5.48 1.04 1.46
C ARG A 64 6.37 -0.22 1.40
N PRO A 65 5.85 -1.38 1.85
CA PRO A 65 6.58 -2.62 1.74
C PRO A 65 6.57 -3.10 0.28
N LEU A 66 7.73 -3.53 -0.21
CA LEU A 66 7.90 -4.15 -1.52
C LEU A 66 8.69 -5.45 -1.38
N LEU A 67 8.40 -6.42 -2.24
CA LEU A 67 9.16 -7.67 -2.32
C LEU A 67 10.47 -7.40 -3.05
N VAL A 68 11.59 -7.88 -2.51
CA VAL A 68 12.91 -7.73 -3.14
C VAL A 68 13.05 -8.71 -4.29
N VAL A 69 13.56 -8.24 -5.43
CA VAL A 69 13.86 -9.05 -6.62
C VAL A 69 15.36 -9.04 -6.87
N GLU A 70 15.96 -10.22 -7.03
CA GLU A 70 17.36 -10.40 -7.43
C GLU A 70 17.44 -11.36 -8.61
N ASP A 71 18.31 -11.07 -9.58
CA ASP A 71 18.54 -11.89 -10.77
C ASP A 71 17.24 -12.28 -11.53
N GLY A 72 16.28 -11.35 -11.57
CA GLY A 72 15.01 -11.53 -12.27
C GLY A 72 14.02 -12.46 -11.55
N LYS A 73 14.20 -12.70 -10.25
CA LYS A 73 13.27 -13.48 -9.43
C LYS A 73 13.02 -12.81 -8.07
N PRO A 74 11.77 -12.84 -7.55
CA PRO A 74 11.52 -12.48 -6.17
C PRO A 74 12.35 -13.35 -5.23
N LEU A 75 12.90 -12.76 -4.16
CA LEU A 75 13.62 -13.51 -3.14
C LEU A 75 12.67 -14.36 -2.28
N ILE A 76 11.41 -13.96 -2.19
CA ILE A 76 10.35 -14.76 -1.58
C ILE A 76 9.93 -15.87 -2.55
N ASP A 77 9.80 -17.09 -2.04
CA ASP A 77 9.36 -18.26 -2.79
C ASP A 77 8.07 -18.85 -2.18
N ASP A 78 7.52 -19.86 -2.86
CA ASP A 78 6.28 -20.52 -2.43
C ASP A 78 6.40 -21.17 -1.04
N ASP A 79 7.58 -21.67 -0.67
CA ASP A 79 7.83 -22.30 0.63
C ASP A 79 7.73 -21.27 1.77
N HIS A 80 8.25 -20.05 1.55
CA HIS A 80 8.10 -18.95 2.51
C HIS A 80 6.63 -18.52 2.67
N VAL A 81 5.86 -18.54 1.58
CA VAL A 81 4.43 -18.21 1.61
C VAL A 81 3.64 -19.28 2.36
N GLU A 82 3.95 -20.56 2.15
CA GLU A 82 3.34 -21.67 2.88
C GLU A 82 3.66 -21.58 4.38
N ALA A 83 4.93 -21.33 4.74
CA ALA A 83 5.33 -21.14 6.13
C ALA A 83 4.61 -19.96 6.81
N LEU A 84 4.36 -18.87 6.08
CA LEU A 84 3.57 -17.73 6.57
C LEU A 84 2.10 -18.11 6.80
N GLN A 85 1.52 -18.96 5.94
CA GLN A 85 0.13 -19.42 6.08
C GLN A 85 -0.05 -20.41 7.24
N GLU A 86 0.94 -21.26 7.49
CA GLU A 86 0.95 -22.20 8.62
C GLU A 86 1.24 -21.51 9.97
N GLY A 87 1.78 -20.28 9.93
CA GLY A 87 2.13 -19.49 11.11
C GLY A 87 3.50 -19.83 11.70
N ASP A 88 4.37 -20.46 10.91
CA ASP A 88 5.76 -20.78 11.30
C ASP A 88 6.69 -19.56 11.22
N VAL A 89 6.32 -18.57 10.41
CA VAL A 89 7.06 -17.33 10.17
C VAL A 89 6.06 -16.16 10.22
N GLU A 90 6.44 -15.05 10.84
CA GLU A 90 5.64 -13.81 10.84
C GLU A 90 6.09 -12.84 9.73
N PHE A 91 5.28 -11.83 9.42
CA PHE A 91 5.64 -10.84 8.39
C PHE A 91 6.94 -10.10 8.74
N GLU A 92 7.13 -9.79 10.02
CA GLU A 92 8.33 -9.16 10.57
C GLU A 92 9.59 -10.00 10.31
N ASP A 93 9.50 -11.34 10.39
CA ASP A 93 10.63 -12.22 10.08
C ASP A 93 11.04 -12.12 8.60
N LEU A 94 10.09 -11.90 7.68
CA LEU A 94 10.39 -11.73 6.26
C LEU A 94 11.09 -10.39 5.99
N VAL A 95 10.73 -9.36 6.75
CA VAL A 95 11.40 -8.05 6.71
C VAL A 95 12.82 -8.17 7.29
N ASP A 96 12.97 -8.81 8.44
CA ASP A 96 14.27 -9.00 9.11
C ASP A 96 15.25 -9.84 8.27
N ARG A 97 14.74 -10.79 7.47
CA ARG A 97 15.53 -11.58 6.50
C ARG A 97 15.85 -10.84 5.21
N GLY A 98 15.30 -9.64 5.01
CA GLY A 98 15.51 -8.83 3.82
C GLY A 98 14.73 -9.28 2.58
N PHE A 99 13.70 -10.11 2.75
CA PHE A 99 12.80 -10.48 1.64
C PHE A 99 11.84 -9.35 1.28
N ILE A 100 11.48 -8.53 2.27
CA ILE A 100 10.59 -7.39 2.13
C ILE A 100 11.32 -6.13 2.61
N GLU A 101 11.25 -5.06 1.83
CA GLU A 101 11.84 -3.76 2.21
C GLU A 101 10.79 -2.66 2.26
N PHE A 102 10.89 -1.80 3.27
CA PHE A 102 10.10 -0.57 3.36
C PHE A 102 10.78 0.56 2.59
N ILE A 103 10.24 0.87 1.43
CA ILE A 103 10.76 1.91 0.54
C ILE A 103 10.01 3.21 0.77
N ASP A 104 10.76 4.32 0.91
CA ASP A 104 10.19 5.66 0.95
C ASP A 104 10.11 6.27 -0.46
N ALA A 105 9.37 7.38 -0.59
CA ALA A 105 9.18 8.05 -1.88
C ALA A 105 10.50 8.55 -2.50
N GLU A 106 11.58 8.71 -1.73
CA GLU A 106 12.83 9.25 -2.25
C GLU A 106 13.74 8.15 -2.80
N GLU A 107 13.80 6.99 -2.13
CA GLU A 107 14.44 5.76 -2.60
C GLU A 107 13.65 5.09 -3.72
N GLU A 108 12.33 5.30 -3.80
CA GLU A 108 11.50 4.78 -4.90
C GLU A 108 11.96 5.28 -6.28
N GLU A 109 12.54 6.49 -6.36
CA GLU A 109 13.10 7.06 -7.61
C GLU A 109 14.34 6.30 -8.14
N ASP A 110 14.99 5.52 -7.29
CA ASP A 110 16.21 4.77 -7.64
C ASP A 110 15.92 3.33 -8.08
N ILE A 111 14.69 2.84 -7.89
CA ILE A 111 14.33 1.44 -8.06
C ILE A 111 13.38 1.25 -9.24
N LEU A 112 13.36 0.03 -9.78
CA LEU A 112 12.36 -0.41 -10.75
C LEU A 112 11.44 -1.44 -10.08
N VAL A 113 10.16 -1.09 -9.97
CA VAL A 113 9.11 -1.91 -9.35
C VAL A 113 8.25 -2.53 -10.45
N ALA A 114 8.15 -3.86 -10.48
CA ALA A 114 7.17 -4.57 -11.31
C ALA A 114 5.84 -4.66 -10.57
N VAL A 115 4.72 -4.60 -11.30
CA VAL A 115 3.37 -4.73 -10.71
C VAL A 115 2.99 -6.20 -10.60
N ASP A 116 3.22 -6.96 -11.67
CA ASP A 116 2.97 -8.39 -11.76
C ASP A 116 4.30 -9.14 -11.98
N GLU A 117 4.35 -10.41 -11.57
CA GLU A 117 5.54 -11.26 -11.76
C GLU A 117 5.94 -11.41 -13.24
N GLU A 118 4.95 -11.36 -14.14
CA GLU A 118 5.17 -11.44 -15.60
C GLU A 118 5.95 -10.24 -16.17
N GLU A 119 5.94 -9.11 -15.46
CA GLU A 119 6.63 -7.88 -15.86
C GLU A 119 8.08 -7.81 -15.35
N ILE A 120 8.55 -8.83 -14.63
CA ILE A 120 9.91 -8.87 -14.10
C ILE A 120 10.92 -8.94 -15.24
N THR A 121 11.86 -8.00 -15.24
CA THR A 121 12.98 -7.92 -16.17
C THR A 121 14.30 -8.02 -15.40
N GLU A 122 15.42 -8.16 -16.11
CA GLU A 122 16.76 -8.17 -15.50
C GLU A 122 17.09 -6.88 -14.71
N ASN A 123 16.40 -5.77 -14.99
CA ASN A 123 16.60 -4.50 -14.28
C ASN A 123 15.60 -4.28 -13.14
N THR A 124 14.64 -5.20 -12.97
CA THR A 124 13.63 -5.09 -11.92
C THR A 124 14.28 -5.36 -10.58
N THR A 125 14.09 -4.44 -9.64
CA THR A 125 14.68 -4.51 -8.30
C THR A 125 13.68 -4.92 -7.23
N HIS A 126 12.40 -4.65 -7.46
CA HIS A 126 11.33 -4.88 -6.50
C HIS A 126 10.04 -5.30 -7.24
N LEU A 127 9.14 -5.94 -6.51
CA LEU A 127 7.83 -6.38 -6.96
C LEU A 127 6.76 -5.89 -5.96
N GLU A 128 5.62 -5.44 -6.47
CA GLU A 128 4.46 -5.11 -5.64
C GLU A 128 3.93 -6.33 -4.88
N VAL A 129 3.52 -6.13 -3.62
CA VAL A 129 2.90 -7.21 -2.83
C VAL A 129 1.50 -7.53 -3.35
N ASP A 130 0.67 -6.50 -3.54
CA ASP A 130 -0.66 -6.60 -4.14
C ASP A 130 -1.04 -5.23 -4.73
N PRO A 131 -1.34 -5.13 -6.04
CA PRO A 131 -1.74 -3.89 -6.70
C PRO A 131 -2.98 -3.21 -6.09
N GLN A 132 -3.87 -3.97 -5.42
CA GLN A 132 -5.07 -3.43 -4.76
C GLN A 132 -4.73 -2.49 -3.60
N LEU A 133 -3.55 -2.62 -3.00
CA LEU A 133 -3.08 -1.79 -1.89
C LEU A 133 -2.84 -0.33 -2.27
N MET A 134 -2.90 0.02 -3.56
CA MET A 134 -2.97 1.40 -4.02
C MET A 134 -4.23 2.11 -3.48
N PHE A 135 -5.32 1.38 -3.24
CA PHE A 135 -6.55 1.92 -2.69
C PHE A 135 -6.55 1.92 -1.16
N GLY A 136 -6.97 3.04 -0.56
CA GLY A 136 -7.31 3.07 0.86
C GLY A 136 -8.66 2.40 1.14
N ILE A 137 -8.99 2.23 2.43
CA ILE A 137 -10.21 1.54 2.91
C ILE A 137 -11.48 1.98 2.18
N GLY A 138 -11.68 3.30 1.98
CA GLY A 138 -12.92 3.79 1.35
C GLY A 138 -13.08 3.35 -0.11
N ALA A 139 -12.00 3.39 -0.89
CA ALA A 139 -12.03 2.99 -2.30
C ALA A 139 -11.95 1.47 -2.46
N GLY A 140 -11.19 0.77 -1.59
CA GLY A 140 -11.09 -0.68 -1.60
C GLY A 140 -12.39 -1.41 -1.27
N MET A 141 -13.38 -0.73 -0.69
CA MET A 141 -14.73 -1.28 -0.47
C MET A 141 -15.62 -1.25 -1.72
N ILE A 142 -15.22 -0.54 -2.78
CA ILE A 142 -16.00 -0.44 -4.01
C ILE A 142 -15.73 -1.70 -4.83
N PRO A 143 -16.77 -2.44 -5.28
CA PRO A 143 -16.57 -3.59 -6.15
C PRO A 143 -16.16 -3.13 -7.54
N TYR A 144 -15.15 -3.78 -8.12
CA TYR A 144 -14.67 -3.53 -9.48
C TYR A 144 -14.34 -2.06 -9.77
N PRO A 145 -13.48 -1.40 -8.95
CA PRO A 145 -13.15 0.01 -9.13
C PRO A 145 -12.54 0.31 -10.50
N GLU A 146 -11.75 -0.61 -11.06
CA GLU A 146 -11.12 -0.54 -12.38
C GLU A 146 -12.10 -0.45 -13.55
N HIS A 147 -13.33 -0.91 -13.37
CA HIS A 147 -14.40 -0.82 -14.37
C HIS A 147 -15.21 0.48 -14.27
N ASN A 148 -14.88 1.36 -13.31
CA ASN A 148 -15.60 2.60 -13.05
C ASN A 148 -14.76 3.83 -13.39
N ALA A 149 -15.43 4.92 -13.76
CA ALA A 149 -14.75 6.21 -13.93
C ALA A 149 -14.26 6.74 -12.57
N SER A 150 -13.06 7.33 -12.54
CA SER A 150 -12.44 7.81 -11.30
C SER A 150 -13.32 8.75 -10.45
N PRO A 151 -14.15 9.67 -11.01
CA PRO A 151 -15.03 10.50 -10.18
C PRO A 151 -16.08 9.68 -9.43
N ARG A 152 -16.55 8.55 -10.00
CA ARG A 152 -17.53 7.67 -9.37
C ARG A 152 -16.92 6.92 -8.18
N ILE A 153 -15.65 6.52 -8.29
CA ILE A 153 -14.91 5.89 -7.20
C ILE A 153 -14.77 6.86 -6.02
N THR A 154 -14.38 8.10 -6.29
CA THR A 154 -14.26 9.16 -5.26
C THR A 154 -15.60 9.45 -4.59
N MET A 155 -16.67 9.55 -5.38
CA MET A 155 -18.03 9.74 -4.87
C MET A 155 -18.47 8.56 -3.98
N GLY A 156 -18.28 7.32 -4.44
CA GLY A 156 -18.59 6.11 -3.68
C GLY A 156 -17.82 6.05 -2.36
N SER A 157 -16.53 6.35 -2.38
CA SER A 157 -15.67 6.38 -1.18
C SER A 157 -16.13 7.39 -0.13
N GLY A 158 -16.69 8.52 -0.58
CA GLY A 158 -17.30 9.52 0.30
C GLY A 158 -18.65 9.06 0.86
N MET A 159 -19.50 8.47 0.02
CA MET A 159 -20.85 8.04 0.38
C MET A 159 -20.87 6.81 1.30
N ILE A 160 -19.94 5.87 1.14
CA ILE A 160 -19.83 4.67 2.01
C ILE A 160 -19.73 5.06 3.49
N LYS A 161 -19.02 6.16 3.80
CA LYS A 161 -18.85 6.66 5.17
C LYS A 161 -20.16 7.21 5.78
N GLN A 162 -21.16 7.47 4.95
CA GLN A 162 -22.46 8.01 5.34
C GLN A 162 -23.54 6.93 5.43
N SER A 163 -23.26 5.72 4.96
CA SER A 163 -24.20 4.61 4.99
C SER A 163 -24.61 4.24 6.41
N LEU A 164 -25.88 3.86 6.58
CA LEU A 164 -26.43 3.47 7.87
C LEU A 164 -26.25 1.96 8.07
N GLY A 165 -25.66 1.59 9.21
CA GLY A 165 -25.44 0.19 9.58
C GLY A 165 -25.58 0.00 11.08
N LEU A 166 -24.82 -0.96 11.62
CA LEU A 166 -24.66 -1.15 13.06
C LEU A 166 -23.37 -0.47 13.54
N PRO A 167 -23.44 0.74 14.11
CA PRO A 167 -22.23 1.52 14.44
C PRO A 167 -21.41 0.91 15.60
N SER A 168 -22.07 0.30 16.59
CA SER A 168 -21.41 -0.32 17.74
C SER A 168 -22.30 -1.38 18.37
N ALA A 169 -21.71 -2.42 18.97
CA ALA A 169 -22.47 -3.49 19.62
C ALA A 169 -23.22 -3.00 20.89
N ASN A 170 -22.64 -2.02 21.60
CA ASN A 170 -23.20 -1.46 22.83
C ASN A 170 -24.06 -0.20 22.60
N TYR A 171 -24.54 0.05 21.36
CA TYR A 171 -25.30 1.26 21.02
C TYR A 171 -26.50 1.52 21.94
N ARG A 172 -27.14 0.48 22.48
CA ARG A 172 -28.33 0.58 23.34
C ARG A 172 -28.10 1.30 24.68
N VAL A 173 -26.86 1.30 25.16
CA VAL A 173 -26.48 1.92 26.45
C VAL A 173 -25.61 3.15 26.26
N ARG A 174 -25.32 3.52 25.01
CA ARG A 174 -24.39 4.60 24.67
C ARG A 174 -25.14 5.94 24.55
N PRO A 175 -24.74 6.98 25.31
CA PRO A 175 -25.38 8.29 25.22
C PRO A 175 -24.72 9.14 24.12
N ASP A 176 -24.83 8.72 22.86
CA ASP A 176 -24.35 9.50 21.72
C ASP A 176 -25.32 10.67 21.40
N THR A 177 -24.80 11.86 21.06
CA THR A 177 -25.62 13.04 20.74
C THR A 177 -26.59 12.81 19.57
N ARG A 178 -26.14 12.08 18.55
CA ARG A 178 -26.94 11.65 17.40
C ARG A 178 -26.39 10.33 16.90
N GLN A 179 -27.25 9.35 16.74
CA GLN A 179 -26.91 8.03 16.22
C GLN A 179 -27.98 7.55 15.26
N HIS A 180 -27.54 6.81 14.24
CA HIS A 180 -28.41 6.18 13.26
C HIS A 180 -28.15 4.67 13.25
N LEU A 181 -29.21 3.89 13.04
CA LEU A 181 -29.17 2.45 13.03
C LEU A 181 -30.00 1.95 11.85
N LEU A 182 -29.45 1.00 11.10
CA LEU A 182 -30.23 0.20 10.15
C LEU A 182 -30.83 -1.01 10.86
N HIS A 183 -32.15 -1.18 10.79
CA HIS A 183 -32.85 -2.24 11.53
C HIS A 183 -32.52 -3.65 11.04
N TYR A 184 -32.42 -3.83 9.72
CA TYR A 184 -32.19 -5.12 9.08
C TYR A 184 -31.04 -5.00 8.07
N PRO A 185 -29.79 -4.86 8.54
CA PRO A 185 -28.64 -4.84 7.66
C PRO A 185 -28.42 -6.22 7.05
N GLN A 186 -27.89 -6.26 5.83
CA GLN A 186 -27.53 -7.48 5.12
C GLN A 186 -26.08 -7.41 4.68
N LEU A 187 -25.42 -8.57 4.60
CA LEU A 187 -24.13 -8.69 3.94
C LEU A 187 -24.28 -8.35 2.45
N SER A 188 -23.31 -7.62 1.90
CA SER A 188 -23.23 -7.40 0.47
C SER A 188 -23.06 -8.74 -0.26
N LEU A 189 -23.77 -8.93 -1.37
CA LEU A 189 -23.62 -10.13 -2.21
C LEU A 189 -22.24 -10.19 -2.88
N VAL A 190 -21.69 -9.03 -3.25
CA VAL A 190 -20.34 -8.89 -3.80
C VAL A 190 -19.47 -8.23 -2.74
N LYS A 191 -18.33 -8.85 -2.46
CA LYS A 191 -17.37 -8.43 -1.44
C LYS A 191 -16.02 -8.14 -2.07
N THR A 192 -15.22 -7.34 -1.38
CA THR A 192 -13.82 -7.12 -1.70
C THR A 192 -12.94 -7.68 -0.58
N GLN A 193 -11.69 -7.99 -0.87
CA GLN A 193 -10.74 -8.42 0.16
C GLN A 193 -10.62 -7.36 1.27
N THR A 194 -10.67 -6.07 0.92
CA THR A 194 -10.67 -4.98 1.89
C THR A 194 -11.85 -5.08 2.87
N THR A 195 -13.06 -5.40 2.42
CA THR A 195 -14.22 -5.52 3.32
C THR A 195 -14.09 -6.67 4.31
N GLU A 196 -13.45 -7.77 3.89
CA GLU A 196 -13.21 -8.94 4.73
C GLU A 196 -12.11 -8.63 5.76
N GLN A 197 -10.99 -8.06 5.32
CA GLN A 197 -9.83 -7.73 6.17
C GLN A 197 -10.17 -6.72 7.27
N ILE A 198 -11.01 -5.73 7.00
CA ILE A 198 -11.42 -4.74 8.01
C ILE A 198 -12.59 -5.21 8.89
N GLY A 199 -13.14 -6.40 8.65
CA GLY A 199 -14.31 -6.93 9.35
C GLY A 199 -15.60 -6.15 9.08
N TYR A 200 -15.74 -5.51 7.92
CA TYR A 200 -16.94 -4.74 7.58
C TYR A 200 -18.19 -5.61 7.52
N ASP A 201 -18.02 -6.87 7.13
CA ASP A 201 -19.06 -7.89 7.08
C ASP A 201 -19.65 -8.25 8.44
N GLU A 202 -18.91 -8.05 9.53
CA GLU A 202 -19.45 -8.28 10.87
C GLU A 202 -20.49 -7.21 11.27
N ARG A 203 -20.41 -6.02 10.65
CA ARG A 203 -21.28 -4.87 10.92
C ARG A 203 -21.68 -4.17 9.62
N PRO A 204 -22.44 -4.86 8.75
CA PRO A 204 -22.71 -4.32 7.44
C PRO A 204 -23.64 -3.11 7.51
N ALA A 205 -23.43 -2.17 6.58
CA ALA A 205 -24.26 -0.98 6.40
C ALA A 205 -24.94 -1.00 5.02
N ALA A 206 -25.55 -2.13 4.67
CA ALA A 206 -26.13 -2.37 3.34
C ALA A 206 -27.43 -3.18 3.41
N GLN A 207 -28.20 -3.12 2.32
CA GLN A 207 -29.33 -4.00 2.01
C GLN A 207 -29.27 -4.35 0.52
N ASN A 208 -29.51 -5.61 0.19
CA ASN A 208 -29.55 -6.06 -1.20
C ASN A 208 -30.94 -5.86 -1.77
N PHE A 209 -31.03 -5.15 -2.90
CA PHE A 209 -32.27 -4.90 -3.62
C PHE A 209 -32.26 -5.62 -4.98
N VAL A 210 -33.43 -6.06 -5.43
CA VAL A 210 -33.61 -6.52 -6.82
C VAL A 210 -33.85 -5.28 -7.68
N VAL A 211 -32.87 -4.92 -8.50
CA VAL A 211 -32.92 -3.72 -9.35
C VAL A 211 -33.25 -4.11 -10.78
N ALA A 212 -34.33 -3.57 -11.33
CA ALA A 212 -34.68 -3.68 -12.74
C ALA A 212 -34.33 -2.36 -13.45
N VAL A 213 -33.35 -2.40 -14.37
CA VAL A 213 -32.89 -1.21 -15.10
C VAL A 213 -33.78 -0.98 -16.31
N MET A 214 -34.79 -0.12 -16.16
CA MET A 214 -35.70 0.27 -17.24
C MET A 214 -36.30 1.66 -17.01
N SER A 215 -36.73 2.33 -18.09
CA SER A 215 -37.58 3.52 -17.98
C SER A 215 -39.01 3.11 -17.64
N TYR A 216 -39.52 3.51 -16.48
CA TYR A 216 -40.84 3.10 -16.00
C TYR A 216 -41.59 4.28 -15.39
N GLU A 217 -42.86 4.44 -15.76
CA GLU A 217 -43.80 5.47 -15.25
C GLU A 217 -43.37 6.95 -15.32
N GLY A 218 -42.17 7.27 -15.82
CA GLY A 218 -41.69 8.63 -16.02
C GLY A 218 -41.21 9.34 -14.75
N PHE A 219 -41.14 8.66 -13.61
CA PHE A 219 -40.67 9.22 -12.33
C PHE A 219 -39.18 9.01 -12.07
N ASN A 220 -38.50 8.17 -12.86
CA ASN A 220 -37.06 7.90 -12.75
C ASN A 220 -36.20 8.81 -13.64
N ILE A 221 -36.59 10.08 -13.78
CA ILE A 221 -35.86 11.11 -14.52
C ILE A 221 -34.83 11.76 -13.57
N GLU A 222 -33.65 12.12 -14.09
CA GLU A 222 -32.60 12.85 -13.35
C GLU A 222 -32.19 12.19 -12.01
N ASP A 223 -31.70 10.95 -12.10
CA ASP A 223 -31.16 10.16 -10.97
C ASP A 223 -32.18 9.76 -9.87
N ALA A 224 -33.48 9.97 -10.10
CA ALA A 224 -34.53 9.41 -9.26
C ALA A 224 -34.65 7.88 -9.45
N LEU A 225 -34.86 7.17 -8.34
CA LEU A 225 -35.01 5.70 -8.25
C LEU A 225 -36.38 5.36 -7.64
#